data_AF-A0A328AS54-F1
#
_entry.id   AF-A0A328AS54-F1
#
_cell.length_a   1.000
_cell.length_b   1.000
_cell.length_c   1.000
_cell.angle_alpha   90.00
_cell.angle_beta   90.00
_cell.angle_gamma   90.00
#
_symmetry.space_group_name_H-M   'P 1'
#
loop_
_entity.id
_entity.type
_entity.pdbx_description
1 polymer ?
#
loop_
_entity_poly.entity_id
_entity_poly.type
_entity_poly.pdbx_seq_one_letter_code
_entity_poly.pdbx_strand_id
1 'polypeptide(L)'
;MTHDTDGPDFEDGGFDVDDWTRLPAFVGVIATLEDVQSRKAVFALNETENARPIEMELPQPVIWWSEDGQEAAVAVQAEAHDTDEGETMEVLGLILPDGGGAVALLEDVDLVDDSDPVWRELVAGATGEETGEDEG
;
A
#
# COMPACT_ATOMS: atom_id res chain seq x y z
N MET A 1 15.88 4.19 -33.15
CA MET A 1 14.60 4.70 -32.63
C MET A 1 14.63 4.43 -31.14
N THR A 2 14.58 5.49 -30.35
CA THR A 2 14.53 5.47 -28.88
C THR A 2 13.19 4.88 -28.44
N HIS A 3 13.23 3.89 -27.56
CA HIS A 3 12.09 3.46 -26.72
C HIS A 3 12.42 4.10 -25.36
N ASP A 4 12.03 5.35 -25.10
CA ASP A 4 10.70 5.84 -24.71
C ASP A 4 10.14 5.08 -23.50
N THR A 5 10.46 5.66 -22.34
CA THR A 5 9.71 5.68 -21.07
C THR A 5 9.49 4.36 -20.32
N ASP A 6 10.52 3.94 -19.58
CA ASP A 6 10.42 3.03 -18.43
C ASP A 6 9.86 3.83 -17.24
N GLY A 7 8.54 4.01 -17.20
CA GLY A 7 7.83 4.33 -15.96
C GLY A 7 7.51 3.02 -15.24
N PRO A 8 7.29 3.04 -13.90
CA PRO A 8 6.92 1.81 -13.20
C PRO A 8 5.56 1.30 -13.70
N ASP A 9 5.60 0.24 -14.51
CA ASP A 9 4.45 -0.58 -14.88
C ASP A 9 3.96 -1.35 -13.65
N PHE A 10 2.85 -0.94 -13.05
CA PHE A 10 2.08 -1.77 -12.10
C PHE A 10 1.34 -2.93 -12.82
N GLU A 11 1.82 -3.36 -14.00
CA GLU A 11 1.18 -4.32 -14.88
C GLU A 11 1.54 -5.79 -14.56
N ASP A 12 2.38 -6.01 -13.55
CA ASP A 12 2.80 -7.33 -13.07
C ASP A 12 2.26 -7.56 -11.65
N GLY A 13 1.20 -8.38 -11.56
CA GLY A 13 0.32 -8.57 -10.42
C GLY A 13 1.01 -8.77 -9.08
N GLY A 14 0.59 -8.01 -8.09
CA GLY A 14 0.85 -8.35 -6.70
C GLY A 14 2.28 -8.29 -6.23
N PHE A 15 2.50 -8.85 -5.05
CA PHE A 15 3.81 -9.04 -4.47
C PHE A 15 3.81 -10.27 -3.56
N ASP A 16 4.98 -10.88 -3.43
CA ASP A 16 5.26 -11.90 -2.43
C ASP A 16 6.28 -11.37 -1.39
N VAL A 17 6.55 -12.17 -0.36
CA VAL A 17 7.41 -11.81 0.79
C VAL A 17 8.85 -11.45 0.41
N ASP A 18 9.31 -11.82 -0.78
CA ASP A 18 10.68 -11.62 -1.25
C ASP A 18 10.83 -10.42 -2.22
N ASP A 19 9.75 -9.91 -2.79
CA ASP A 19 9.79 -8.96 -3.91
C ASP A 19 9.02 -7.65 -3.65
N TRP A 20 8.26 -7.55 -2.56
CA TRP A 20 7.51 -6.36 -2.16
C TRP A 20 8.27 -5.02 -2.23
N THR A 21 9.60 -5.03 -2.04
CA THR A 21 10.44 -3.83 -2.13
C THR A 21 10.51 -3.20 -3.52
N ARG A 22 10.11 -3.92 -4.59
CA ARG A 22 10.03 -3.35 -5.94
C ARG A 22 8.89 -2.34 -6.10
N LEU A 23 7.91 -2.34 -5.18
CA LEU A 23 6.71 -1.53 -5.31
C LEU A 23 7.06 -0.03 -5.32
N PRO A 24 6.52 0.75 -6.27
CA PRO A 24 6.84 2.17 -6.37
C PRO A 24 6.14 2.94 -5.25
N ALA A 25 6.93 3.57 -4.39
CA ALA A 25 6.38 4.43 -3.35
C ALA A 25 6.14 5.86 -3.87
N PHE A 26 4.96 6.41 -3.57
CA PHE A 26 4.60 7.80 -3.78
C PHE A 26 4.90 8.62 -2.53
N VAL A 27 6.02 9.36 -2.55
CA VAL A 27 6.59 10.00 -1.35
C VAL A 27 6.86 11.49 -1.55
N GLY A 28 6.76 12.26 -0.46
CA GLY A 28 7.20 13.66 -0.40
C GLY A 28 6.33 14.67 -1.13
N VAL A 29 5.21 14.24 -1.72
CA VAL A 29 4.22 15.08 -2.41
C VAL A 29 2.80 14.56 -2.12
N ILE A 30 1.80 15.41 -2.36
CA ILE A 30 0.38 15.05 -2.26
C ILE A 30 -0.12 14.56 -3.61
N ALA A 31 -0.80 13.42 -3.60
CA ALA A 31 -1.30 12.80 -4.81
C ALA A 31 -2.44 13.61 -5.44
N THR A 32 -2.41 13.70 -6.76
CA THR A 32 -3.50 14.27 -7.54
C THR A 32 -4.33 13.18 -8.20
N LEU A 33 -5.51 13.54 -8.70
CA LEU A 33 -6.33 12.62 -9.49
C LEU A 33 -5.59 12.10 -10.73
N GLU A 34 -4.69 12.90 -11.32
CA GLU A 34 -3.88 12.47 -12.48
C GLU A 34 -2.86 11.39 -12.09
N ASP A 35 -2.29 11.49 -10.88
CA ASP A 35 -1.36 10.49 -10.36
C ASP A 35 -2.05 9.14 -10.17
N VAL A 36 -3.27 9.14 -9.61
CA VAL A 36 -4.09 7.93 -9.46
C VAL A 36 -4.48 7.34 -10.83
N GLN A 37 -4.92 8.18 -11.77
CA GLN A 37 -5.27 7.73 -13.13
C GLN A 37 -4.06 7.18 -13.89
N SER A 38 -2.87 7.70 -13.59
CA SER A 38 -1.58 7.21 -14.11
C SER A 38 -1.00 6.07 -13.26
N ARG A 39 -1.74 5.56 -12.27
CA ARG A 39 -1.36 4.52 -11.31
C ARG A 39 -0.12 4.83 -10.46
N LYS A 40 0.32 6.08 -10.38
CA LYS A 40 1.48 6.47 -9.55
C LYS A 40 1.14 6.55 -8.06
N ALA A 41 -0.12 6.78 -7.73
CA ALA A 41 -0.64 6.89 -6.38
C ALA A 41 -1.88 5.99 -6.23
N VAL A 42 -2.18 5.55 -5.01
CA VAL A 42 -3.33 4.69 -4.70
C VAL A 42 -4.59 5.52 -4.56
N PHE A 43 -4.49 6.70 -3.94
CA PHE A 43 -5.62 7.59 -3.71
C PHE A 43 -5.25 9.06 -3.94
N ALA A 44 -6.28 9.90 -4.08
CA ALA A 44 -6.15 11.36 -4.07
C ALA A 44 -7.40 11.96 -3.40
N LEU A 45 -7.22 12.67 -2.29
CA LEU A 45 -8.32 13.33 -1.56
C LEU A 45 -8.41 14.81 -1.97
N ASN A 46 -9.47 15.16 -2.68
CA ASN A 46 -9.70 16.54 -3.16
C ASN A 46 -10.62 17.37 -2.25
N GLU A 47 -11.32 16.73 -1.31
CA GLU A 47 -12.29 17.36 -0.38
C GLU A 47 -11.72 17.44 1.03
N THR A 48 -10.44 17.79 1.16
CA THR A 48 -9.72 17.89 2.45
C THR A 48 -8.86 19.14 2.49
N GLU A 49 -8.54 19.62 3.69
CA GLU A 49 -7.71 20.80 3.90
C GLU A 49 -6.29 20.43 4.37
N ASN A 50 -5.33 21.36 4.20
CA ASN A 50 -3.94 21.26 4.68
C ASN A 50 -3.25 19.90 4.43
N ALA A 51 -3.50 19.31 3.25
CA ALA A 51 -2.87 18.07 2.84
C ALA A 51 -1.34 18.18 2.91
N ARG A 52 -0.71 17.24 3.60
CA ARG A 52 0.75 17.17 3.77
C ARG A 52 1.25 15.73 3.74
N PRO A 53 2.39 15.44 3.07
CA PRO A 53 2.96 14.10 3.09
C PRO A 53 3.41 13.74 4.51
N ILE A 54 3.28 12.47 4.89
CA ILE A 54 3.81 11.94 6.14
C ILE A 54 5.27 11.50 5.90
N GLU A 55 6.18 11.96 6.75
CA GLU A 55 7.59 11.55 6.69
C GLU A 55 7.75 10.13 7.27
N MET A 56 7.76 9.12 6.39
CA MET A 56 7.97 7.72 6.75
C MET A 56 8.80 6.98 5.69
N GLU A 57 9.38 5.84 6.09
CA GLU A 57 10.07 4.94 5.17
C GLU A 57 9.02 4.18 4.35
N LEU A 58 9.11 4.25 3.02
CA LEU A 58 8.21 3.57 2.08
C LEU A 58 9.03 2.95 0.93
N PRO A 59 8.62 1.80 0.37
CA PRO A 59 7.47 0.98 0.79
C PRO A 59 7.64 0.39 2.21
N GLN A 60 6.54 0.13 2.91
CA GLN A 60 6.55 -0.36 4.30
C GLN A 60 5.56 -1.51 4.48
N PRO A 61 6.00 -2.71 4.92
CA PRO A 61 5.10 -3.80 5.28
C PRO A 61 4.17 -3.40 6.43
N VAL A 62 2.89 -3.72 6.28
CA VAL A 62 1.87 -3.45 7.30
C VAL A 62 0.90 -4.62 7.44
N ILE A 63 0.38 -4.79 8.65
CA ILE A 63 -0.83 -5.58 8.89
C ILE A 63 -1.98 -4.57 9.01
N TRP A 64 -3.00 -4.73 8.18
CA TRP A 64 -4.18 -3.86 8.14
C TRP A 64 -5.39 -4.59 8.73
N TRP A 65 -6.14 -3.91 9.60
CA TRP A 65 -7.42 -4.38 10.10
C TRP A 65 -8.56 -3.84 9.23
N SER A 66 -9.01 -4.64 8.27
CA SER A 66 -10.18 -4.36 7.43
C SER A 66 -11.47 -4.90 8.05
N GLU A 67 -12.60 -4.68 7.38
CA GLU A 67 -13.89 -5.24 7.78
C GLU A 67 -13.93 -6.77 7.70
N ASP A 68 -13.13 -7.38 6.83
CA ASP A 68 -13.04 -8.82 6.61
C ASP A 68 -12.00 -9.51 7.51
N GLY A 69 -11.15 -8.74 8.19
CA GLY A 69 -10.20 -9.23 9.17
C GLY A 69 -8.82 -8.59 9.05
N GLN A 70 -7.79 -9.35 9.41
CA GLN A 70 -6.40 -8.94 9.24
C GLN A 70 -5.93 -9.29 7.84
N GLU A 71 -5.35 -8.32 7.15
CA GLU A 71 -4.80 -8.47 5.81
C GLU A 71 -3.36 -7.97 5.79
N ALA A 72 -2.47 -8.68 5.08
CA ALA A 72 -1.14 -8.16 4.79
C ALA A 72 -1.24 -7.15 3.66
N ALA A 73 -0.49 -6.05 3.79
CA ALA A 73 -0.34 -5.08 2.73
C ALA A 73 1.05 -4.44 2.79
N VAL A 74 1.32 -3.60 1.80
CA VAL A 74 2.49 -2.72 1.76
C VAL A 74 1.99 -1.30 1.58
N ALA A 75 2.29 -0.43 2.55
CA ALA A 75 2.07 1.00 2.39
C ALA A 75 3.05 1.53 1.34
N VAL A 76 2.53 2.25 0.35
CA VAL A 76 3.30 2.90 -0.72
C VAL A 76 3.06 4.40 -0.79
N GLN A 77 2.07 4.92 -0.07
CA GLN A 77 1.70 6.33 -0.03
C GLN A 77 1.24 6.66 1.39
N ALA A 78 1.60 7.85 1.89
CA ALA A 78 1.21 8.30 3.22
C ALA A 78 1.00 9.81 3.27
N GLU A 79 -0.22 10.23 3.59
CA GLU A 79 -0.63 11.63 3.59
C GLU A 79 -1.51 11.94 4.80
N ALA A 80 -1.34 13.13 5.36
CA ALA A 80 -2.18 13.66 6.42
C ALA A 80 -3.08 14.76 5.87
N HIS A 81 -4.35 14.70 6.22
CA HIS A 81 -5.40 15.59 5.71
C HIS A 81 -6.25 16.09 6.87
N ASP A 82 -6.52 17.39 6.92
CA ASP A 82 -7.45 17.94 7.89
C ASP A 82 -8.89 17.85 7.35
N THR A 83 -9.82 17.38 8.17
CA THR A 83 -11.27 17.38 7.89
C THR A 83 -11.86 18.77 8.08
N ASP A 84 -13.07 19.01 7.53
CA ASP A 84 -13.84 20.23 7.80
C ASP A 84 -14.16 20.44 9.31
N GLU A 85 -14.04 19.40 10.12
CA GLU A 85 -14.23 19.44 11.58
C GLU A 85 -12.93 19.80 12.33
N GLY A 86 -11.82 19.95 11.61
CA GLY A 86 -10.51 20.31 12.15
C GLY A 86 -9.73 19.12 12.73
N GLU A 87 -10.13 17.89 12.43
CA GLU A 87 -9.41 16.68 12.82
C GLU A 87 -8.41 16.29 11.73
N THR A 88 -7.19 15.90 12.09
CA THR A 88 -6.22 15.37 11.13
C THR A 88 -6.44 13.87 10.98
N MET A 89 -6.70 13.43 9.76
CA MET A 89 -6.69 12.02 9.35
C MET A 89 -5.34 11.70 8.71
N GLU A 90 -4.72 10.61 9.15
CA GLU A 90 -3.50 10.06 8.55
C GLU A 90 -3.90 8.86 7.68
N VAL A 91 -3.70 8.97 6.37
CA VAL A 91 -4.22 8.05 5.37
C VAL A 91 -3.06 7.40 4.64
N LEU A 92 -3.14 6.08 4.51
CA LEU A 92 -2.18 5.26 3.78
C LEU A 92 -2.80 4.72 2.50
N GLY A 93 -2.01 4.75 1.43
CA GLY A 93 -2.27 4.01 0.21
C GLY A 93 -1.55 2.68 0.29
N LEU A 94 -2.32 1.60 0.26
CA LEU A 94 -1.85 0.24 0.42
C LEU A 94 -1.91 -0.50 -0.93
N ILE A 95 -0.92 -1.37 -1.16
CA ILE A 95 -0.97 -2.42 -2.17
C ILE A 95 -1.16 -3.75 -1.44
N LEU A 96 -2.08 -4.58 -1.92
CA LEU A 96 -2.37 -5.92 -1.43
C LEU A 96 -1.56 -6.98 -2.21
N PRO A 97 -1.34 -8.19 -1.66
CA PRO A 97 -0.55 -9.24 -2.30
C PRO A 97 -1.07 -9.68 -3.69
N ASP A 98 -2.38 -9.58 -3.95
CA ASP A 98 -2.98 -9.86 -5.26
C ASP A 98 -2.78 -8.70 -6.28
N GLY A 99 -2.23 -7.57 -5.84
CA GLY A 99 -2.00 -6.37 -6.66
C GLY A 99 -3.13 -5.36 -6.60
N GLY A 100 -4.17 -5.64 -5.81
CA GLY A 100 -5.22 -4.68 -5.50
C GLY A 100 -4.68 -3.46 -4.71
N GLY A 101 -5.31 -2.30 -4.90
CA GLY A 101 -5.05 -1.11 -4.09
C GLY A 101 -6.12 -0.92 -3.03
N ALA A 102 -5.72 -0.53 -1.82
CA ALA A 102 -6.62 -0.22 -0.72
C ALA A 102 -6.23 1.09 -0.02
N VAL A 103 -7.17 1.68 0.73
CA VAL A 103 -6.94 2.90 1.49
C VAL A 103 -7.26 2.60 2.95
N ALA A 104 -6.33 2.90 3.85
CA ALA A 104 -6.46 2.66 5.28
C ALA A 104 -6.08 3.90 6.07
N LEU A 105 -6.58 4.02 7.31
CA LEU A 105 -6.06 4.98 8.26
C LEU A 105 -4.78 4.44 8.90
N LEU A 106 -3.84 5.32 9.23
CA LEU A 106 -2.60 4.93 9.91
C LEU A 106 -2.88 4.27 11.27
N GLU A 107 -3.98 4.62 11.93
CA GLU A 107 -4.41 4.01 13.20
C GLU A 107 -4.95 2.58 13.05
N ASP A 108 -5.40 2.21 11.85
CA ASP A 108 -5.94 0.88 11.53
C ASP A 108 -4.86 -0.08 11.01
N VAL A 109 -3.59 0.31 11.06
CA VAL A 109 -2.47 -0.52 10.63
C VAL A 109 -1.38 -0.63 11.69
N ASP A 110 -0.70 -1.77 11.69
CA ASP A 110 0.54 -1.99 12.43
C ASP A 110 1.67 -2.07 11.42
N LEU A 111 2.66 -1.19 11.58
CA LEU A 111 3.90 -1.23 10.79
C LEU A 111 4.75 -2.40 11.28
N VAL A 112 5.14 -3.28 10.37
CA VAL A 112 5.89 -4.50 10.71
C VAL A 112 7.18 -4.60 9.89
N ASP A 113 8.13 -5.38 10.40
CA ASP A 113 9.31 -5.76 9.64
C ASP A 113 8.97 -6.85 8.63
N ASP A 114 9.70 -6.96 7.51
CA ASP A 114 9.39 -7.99 6.52
C ASP A 114 9.59 -9.42 7.09
N SER A 115 10.43 -9.60 8.11
CA SER A 115 10.60 -10.88 8.80
C SER A 115 9.47 -11.25 9.76
N ASP A 116 8.45 -10.40 9.92
CA ASP A 116 7.29 -10.68 10.77
C ASP A 116 6.54 -11.94 10.29
N PRO A 117 6.38 -12.96 11.14
CA PRO A 117 5.79 -14.22 10.73
C PRO A 117 4.29 -14.12 10.39
N VAL A 118 3.56 -13.19 11.00
CA VAL A 118 2.13 -12.99 10.74
C VAL A 118 1.95 -12.35 9.38
N TRP A 119 2.72 -11.30 9.09
CA TRP A 119 2.70 -10.67 7.77
C TRP A 119 3.05 -11.66 6.66
N ARG A 120 4.13 -12.44 6.82
CA ARG A 120 4.53 -13.43 5.82
C ARG A 120 3.48 -14.53 5.59
N GLU A 121 2.81 -15.00 6.65
CA GLU A 121 1.71 -15.98 6.55
C GLU A 121 0.51 -15.40 5.79
N LEU A 122 0.13 -14.15 6.07
CA LEU A 122 -0.95 -13.45 5.40
C LEU A 122 -0.65 -13.21 3.91
N VAL A 123 0.59 -12.83 3.56
CA VAL A 123 1.01 -12.69 2.15
C VAL A 123 0.90 -14.03 1.42
N ALA A 124 1.47 -15.10 1.97
CA ALA A 124 1.43 -16.43 1.35
C ALA A 124 0.00 -16.96 1.18
N GLY A 125 -0.87 -16.73 2.18
CA GLY A 125 -2.27 -17.09 2.12
C GLY A 125 -3.05 -16.33 1.04
N ALA A 126 -2.69 -15.07 0.79
CA ALA A 126 -3.33 -14.23 -0.22
C ALA A 126 -2.88 -14.56 -1.65
N THR A 127 -1.62 -14.94 -1.86
CA THR A 127 -1.09 -15.30 -3.19
C THR A 127 -1.35 -16.76 -3.56
N GLY A 128 -1.91 -17.55 -2.64
CA GLY A 128 -2.19 -18.97 -2.86
C GLY A 128 -0.93 -19.84 -2.83
N GLU A 129 0.15 -19.37 -2.21
CA GLU A 129 1.21 -20.23 -1.68
C GLU A 129 0.65 -21.00 -0.49
N GLU A 130 -0.34 -21.85 -0.75
CA GLU A 130 -0.80 -22.87 0.17
C GLU A 130 0.42 -23.75 0.45
N THR A 131 1.01 -23.62 1.64
CA THR A 131 2.00 -24.57 2.12
C THR A 131 1.36 -25.95 1.99
N GLY A 132 1.81 -26.74 1.02
CA GLY A 132 1.13 -27.96 0.63
C GLY A 132 0.89 -28.89 1.82
N GLU A 133 -0.34 -28.92 2.31
CA GLU A 133 -0.87 -30.03 3.10
C GLU A 133 -1.54 -31.02 2.15
N ASP A 134 -0.69 -31.67 1.33
CA ASP A 134 -1.04 -32.93 0.69
C ASP A 134 -0.78 -34.04 1.73
N GLU A 135 -1.79 -34.39 2.53
CA GLU A 135 -1.74 -35.57 3.40
C GLU A 135 -3.04 -36.40 3.33
N GLY A 136 -3.05 -37.38 2.42
CA GLY A 136 -3.35 -38.79 2.76
C GLY A 136 -4.79 -39.30 2.72
#